data_AF-A0A534MVD1-F1
#
_entry.id   AF-A0A534MVD1-F1
#
_cell.length_a   1.000
_cell.length_b   1.000
_cell.length_c   1.000
_cell.angle_alpha   90.00
_cell.angle_beta   90.00
_cell.angle_gamma   90.00
#
_symmetry.space_group_name_H-M   'P 1'
#
loop_
_entity.id
_entity.type
_entity.pdbx_description
1 polymer ?
#
loop_
_entity_poly.entity_id
_entity_poly.type
_entity_poly.pdbx_seq_one_letter_code
_entity_poly.pdbx_strand_id
1 'polypeptide(L)' 'MSVILSYQWGSATPEFRSDAPNIIFFGILVAAIIYFATRFTRGGPFLRQRFCTACGRGIPFDALICPYCGFRFSS' A
#
# COMPACT_ATOMS: atom_id res chain seq x y z
N MET A 1 2.29 -23.43 13.88
CA MET A 1 2.85 -23.67 15.22
C MET A 1 2.71 -22.46 16.14
N SER A 2 1.64 -21.68 16.02
CA SER A 2 1.46 -20.40 16.75
C SER A 2 0.42 -20.52 17.87
N VAL A 3 -0.56 -21.41 17.72
CA VAL A 3 -1.68 -21.59 18.67
C VAL A 3 -1.22 -22.24 19.98
N ILE A 4 -0.14 -23.02 19.93
CA ILE A 4 0.35 -23.76 21.09
C ILE A 4 1.03 -22.80 22.10
N LEU A 5 1.71 -21.74 21.65
CA LEU A 5 2.40 -20.81 22.54
C LEU A 5 1.47 -19.81 23.27
N SER A 6 0.19 -19.73 22.88
CA SER A 6 -0.80 -18.83 23.48
C SER A 6 -1.49 -19.37 24.74
N TYR A 7 -1.30 -20.65 25.06
CA TYR A 7 -1.84 -21.28 26.27
C TYR A 7 -0.77 -21.41 27.35
N GLN A 8 -1.15 -21.13 28.61
CA GLN A 8 -0.28 -21.35 29.75
C GLN A 8 -0.38 -22.82 30.20
N TRP A 9 0.45 -23.69 29.62
CA TRP A 9 0.44 -25.14 29.89
C TRP A 9 0.83 -25.56 31.32
N GLY A 10 1.03 -24.60 32.22
CA GLY A 10 1.42 -24.82 33.62
C GLY A 10 0.30 -24.67 34.64
N SER A 11 -0.92 -24.33 34.23
CA SER A 11 -2.09 -24.18 35.11
C SER A 11 -3.01 -25.41 35.07
N ALA A 12 -3.79 -25.63 36.13
CA ALA A 12 -4.70 -26.78 36.26
C ALA A 12 -5.80 -26.82 35.18
N THR A 13 -6.12 -25.66 34.60
CA THR A 13 -6.96 -25.48 33.42
C THR A 13 -6.20 -24.61 32.42
N PRO A 14 -6.10 -24.98 31.13
CA PRO A 14 -5.43 -24.16 30.14
C PRO A 14 -6.29 -22.91 29.84
N GLU A 15 -5.89 -21.76 30.37
CA GLU A 15 -6.61 -20.49 30.21
C GLU A 15 -5.97 -19.64 29.10
N PHE A 16 -6.79 -18.84 28.42
CA PHE A 16 -6.30 -17.87 27.45
C PHE A 16 -5.56 -16.77 28.20
N ARG A 17 -4.27 -16.56 27.88
CA ARG A 17 -3.46 -15.54 28.55
C ARG A 17 -4.16 -14.18 28.46
N SER A 18 -4.34 -13.50 29.58
CA SER A 18 -5.04 -12.19 29.68
C SER A 18 -4.45 -11.11 28.77
N ASP A 19 -3.19 -11.28 28.35
CA ASP A 19 -2.45 -10.34 27.49
C ASP A 19 -2.61 -10.62 26.00
N ALA A 20 -3.18 -11.78 25.64
CA ALA A 20 -3.36 -12.18 24.25
C ALA A 20 -4.28 -11.24 23.43
N PRO A 21 -5.36 -10.63 23.99
CA PRO A 21 -6.14 -9.62 23.27
C PRO A 21 -5.28 -8.44 22.84
N ASN A 22 -4.42 -7.92 23.72
CA ASN A 22 -3.57 -6.74 23.43
C ASN A 22 -2.55 -7.03 22.33
N ILE A 23 -1.95 -8.24 22.33
CA ILE A 23 -1.01 -8.67 21.30
C ILE A 23 -1.71 -8.76 19.93
N ILE A 24 -2.93 -9.30 19.89
CA ILE A 24 -3.72 -9.40 18.67
C ILE A 24 -4.09 -8.00 18.15
N PHE A 25 -4.55 -7.09 19.02
CA PHE A 25 -4.86 -5.72 18.63
C PHE A 25 -3.64 -4.97 18.10
N PHE A 26 -2.47 -5.11 18.76
CA PHE A 26 -1.24 -4.47 18.30
C PHE A 26 -0.82 -4.99 16.93
N GLY A 27 -0.90 -6.30 16.69
CA GLY A 27 -0.59 -6.91 15.39
C GLY A 27 -1.50 -6.40 14.26
N ILE A 28 -2.81 -6.34 14.50
CA ILE A 28 -3.79 -5.81 13.54
C ILE A 28 -3.51 -4.32 13.25
N LEU A 29 -3.24 -3.53 14.29
CA LEU A 29 -2.99 -2.10 14.18
C LEU A 29 -1.71 -1.81 13.37
N VAL A 30 -0.62 -2.52 13.66
CA VAL A 30 0.64 -2.40 12.90
C VAL A 30 0.44 -2.80 11.44
N ALA A 31 -0.25 -3.91 11.17
CA ALA A 31 -0.54 -4.35 9.80
C ALA A 31 -1.39 -3.33 9.03
N ALA A 32 -2.39 -2.73 9.67
CA ALA A 32 -3.21 -1.69 9.07
C ALA A 32 -2.40 -0.43 8.73
N ILE A 33 -1.51 0.02 9.64
CA ILE A 33 -0.63 1.16 9.39
C ILE A 33 0.28 0.90 8.19
N ILE A 34 0.91 -0.28 8.12
CA ILE A 34 1.78 -0.66 6.99
C ILE A 34 0.97 -0.72 5.69
N TYR A 35 -0.23 -1.29 5.73
CA TYR A 35 -1.12 -1.35 4.57
C TYR A 35 -1.47 0.05 4.06
N PHE A 36 -1.89 0.96 4.95
CA PHE A 36 -2.19 2.34 4.57
C PHE A 36 -0.96 3.09 4.08
N ALA A 37 0.18 3.00 4.77
CA ALA A 37 1.43 3.65 4.38
C ALA A 37 1.89 3.20 2.98
N THR A 38 1.80 1.90 2.68
CA THR A 38 2.15 1.36 1.36
C THR A 38 1.10 1.67 0.28
N ARG A 39 -0.18 1.80 0.65
CA ARG A 39 -1.27 2.20 -0.27
C ARG A 39 -1.19 3.68 -0.62
N PHE A 40 -0.95 4.55 0.35
CA PHE A 40 -0.84 5.99 0.16
C PHE A 40 0.43 6.38 -0.60
N THR A 41 1.56 5.71 -0.34
CA THR A 41 2.80 5.96 -1.11
C THR A 41 2.74 5.42 -2.54
N ARG A 42 1.86 4.45 -2.84
CA ARG A 42 1.56 4.01 -4.22
C ARG A 42 0.51 4.86 -4.95
N GLY A 43 0.02 5.93 -4.32
CA GLY A 43 -0.99 6.86 -4.85
C GLY A 43 -0.44 8.24 -5.22
N GLY A 44 0.81 8.35 -5.64
CA GLY A 44 1.32 9.61 -6.21
C GLY A 44 0.48 10.03 -7.44
N PRO A 45 0.18 11.33 -7.65
CA PRO A 45 -0.78 11.82 -8.65
C PRO A 45 -0.30 11.73 -10.11
N PHE A 46 0.70 10.89 -10.41
CA PHE A 46 1.44 10.93 -11.68
C PHE A 46 0.84 10.11 -12.83
N LEU A 47 -0.38 9.59 -12.68
CA LEU A 47 -1.04 8.84 -13.77
C LEU A 47 -2.10 9.66 -14.52
N ARG A 48 -1.99 10.99 -14.50
CA ARG A 48 -2.79 11.80 -15.43
C ARG A 48 -2.20 11.69 -16.83
N GLN A 49 -2.46 10.58 -17.51
CA GLN A 49 -2.06 10.43 -18.91
C GLN A 49 -2.89 11.38 -19.77
N ARG A 50 -2.22 12.11 -20.67
CA ARG A 50 -2.88 12.95 -21.69
C ARG A 50 -2.62 12.36 -23.06
N PHE A 51 -3.53 12.61 -24.00
CA PHE A 51 -3.31 12.22 -25.39
C PHE A 51 -2.59 13.35 -26.13
N CYS A 52 -1.60 13.00 -26.95
CA CYS A 52 -0.96 13.97 -27.82
C CYS A 52 -1.95 14.43 -28.90
N THR A 53 -2.15 15.75 -29.04
CA THR A 53 -3.03 16.34 -30.05
C THR A 53 -2.56 16.13 -31.48
N ALA A 54 -1.26 15.84 -31.69
CA ALA A 54 -0.69 15.64 -33.01
C ALA A 54 -0.76 14.18 -33.49
N CYS A 55 -0.56 13.19 -32.60
CA CYS A 55 -0.48 11.77 -32.98
C CYS A 55 -1.51 10.87 -32.29
N GLY A 56 -2.27 11.37 -31.31
CA GLY A 56 -3.30 10.63 -30.60
C GLY A 56 -2.79 9.59 -29.59
N ARG A 57 -1.48 9.48 -29.37
CA ARG A 57 -0.90 8.50 -28.42
C ARG A 57 -0.97 9.01 -26.98
N GLY A 58 -1.16 8.07 -26.03
CA GLY A 58 -1.11 8.34 -24.60
C GLY A 58 0.32 8.66 -24.16
N ILE A 59 0.49 9.79 -23.48
CA ILE A 59 1.76 10.28 -22.93
C ILE A 59 1.56 10.77 -21.49
N PRO A 60 2.60 10.76 -20.64
CA PRO A 60 2.50 11.32 -19.30
C PRO A 60 2.27 12.84 -19.34
N PHE A 61 1.60 13.39 -18.33
CA PHE A 61 1.31 14.84 -18.27
C PHE A 61 2.58 15.70 -18.28
N ASP A 62 3.62 15.22 -17.59
CA ASP A 62 4.87 15.95 -17.39
C ASP A 62 5.81 15.92 -18.62
N ALA A 63 5.42 15.22 -19.69
CA ALA A 63 6.19 15.23 -20.93
C ALA A 63 6.03 16.55 -21.69
N LEU A 64 7.10 17.34 -21.77
CA LEU A 64 7.20 18.57 -22.57
C LEU A 64 7.28 18.29 -24.08
N ILE A 65 7.72 17.09 -24.46
CA ILE A 65 7.85 16.65 -25.85
C ILE A 65 7.27 15.25 -26.02
N CYS A 66 6.56 15.03 -27.11
CA CYS A 66 6.03 13.72 -27.44
C CYS A 66 7.17 12.80 -27.94
N PRO A 67 7.44 11.65 -27.29
CA PRO A 67 8.51 10.73 -27.71
C PRO A 67 8.22 10.03 -29.04
N TYR A 68 6.98 10.12 -29.53
CA TYR A 68 6.53 9.43 -30.73
C TYR A 68 6.58 10.29 -31.99
N CYS A 69 6.21 11.56 -31.89
CA CYS A 69 6.16 12.48 -33.04
C CYS A 69 7.11 13.67 -32.91
N GLY A 70 7.76 13.88 -31.76
CA GLY A 70 8.62 15.03 -31.51
C GLY A 70 7.87 16.35 -31.29
N PHE A 71 6.54 16.32 -31.22
CA PHE A 71 5.72 17.51 -30.98
C PHE A 71 6.00 18.09 -29.59
N ARG A 72 6.36 19.38 -29.52
CA ARG A 72 6.61 20.09 -28.26
C ARG A 72 5.33 20.75 -27.76
N PHE A 73 4.97 20.48 -26.53
CA PHE A 73 3.87 21.15 -25.86
C PHE A 73 4.42 22.44 -25.27
N SER A 74 4.23 23.56 -25.97
CA SER A 74 4.43 24.89 -25.38
C SER A 74 3.34 25.07 -24.31
N SER A 75 3.75 25.28 -23.06
CA SER A 75 2.87 25.58 -21.93
C SER A 75 2.08 26.86 -22.15
#